data_AF-A0A5C3LVY3-F1
#
_entry.id   AF-A0A5C3LVY3-F1
#
_cell.length_a   1.000
_cell.length_b   1.000
_cell.length_c   1.000
_cell.angle_alpha   90.00
_cell.angle_beta   90.00
_cell.angle_gamma   90.00
#
_symmetry.space_group_name_H-M   'P 1'
#
loop_
_entity.id
_entity.type
_entity.pdbx_description
1 polymer ?
#
loop_
_entity_poly.entity_id
_entity_poly.type
_entity_poly.pdbx_seq_one_letter_code
_entity_poly.pdbx_strand_id
1 'polypeptide(L)'
;MSSQSNIPILNPLTPLAFVPPDEAYGTTVAKYILVGTFAVFIWDSLHWLYQDYLLLFKTRIGLSTAIYFLSRICTFGFALTSTLYGTAPLVHCATVQKIINGFILSAIPLTSFLFFLRVHAIFNRNKYVSGAFFILWLGILAFCLSLVNVIEGINFGPTDY
;
A
#
# COMPACT_ATOMS: atom_id res chain seq x y z
N MET A 1 -5.86 -24.49 -23.54
CA MET A 1 -5.49 -24.24 -24.96
C MET A 1 -6.62 -23.46 -25.61
N SER A 2 -6.61 -22.14 -25.45
CA SER A 2 -7.50 -21.22 -26.17
C SER A 2 -6.73 -20.66 -27.37
N SER A 3 -7.34 -20.81 -28.55
CA SER A 3 -6.79 -20.56 -29.87
C SER A 3 -6.35 -19.10 -30.03
N GLN A 4 -5.04 -18.86 -30.19
CA GLN A 4 -4.53 -17.57 -30.67
C GLN A 4 -4.97 -17.37 -32.13
N SER A 5 -6.07 -16.65 -32.33
CA SER A 5 -6.33 -15.99 -33.61
C SER A 5 -5.20 -14.98 -33.83
N ASN A 6 -4.47 -15.12 -34.94
CA ASN A 6 -3.46 -14.16 -35.43
C ASN A 6 -4.14 -12.82 -35.77
N ILE A 7 -4.54 -12.06 -34.76
CA ILE A 7 -5.00 -10.69 -34.90
C ILE A 7 -3.72 -9.84 -34.87
N PRO A 8 -3.42 -9.04 -35.92
CA PRO A 8 -2.28 -8.14 -35.88
C PRO A 8 -2.46 -7.20 -34.69
N ILE A 9 -1.46 -7.15 -33.81
CA ILE A 9 -1.45 -6.26 -32.66
C ILE A 9 -1.46 -4.83 -33.21
N LEU A 10 -2.63 -4.18 -33.15
CA LEU A 10 -2.87 -2.88 -33.76
C LEU A 10 -2.06 -1.76 -33.07
N ASN A 11 -1.67 -1.96 -31.81
CA ASN A 11 -0.81 -1.05 -31.07
C ASN A 11 0.20 -1.81 -30.16
N PRO A 12 1.41 -2.11 -30.66
CA PRO A 12 2.42 -2.91 -29.94
C PRO A 12 3.03 -2.19 -28.72
N LEU A 13 2.71 -0.91 -28.51
CA LEU A 13 3.20 -0.10 -27.40
C LEU A 13 2.26 -0.15 -26.17
N THR A 14 1.16 -0.90 -26.26
CA THR A 14 0.20 -1.03 -25.16
C THR A 14 0.40 -2.39 -24.48
N PRO A 15 0.86 -2.45 -23.22
CA PRO A 15 1.09 -3.72 -22.51
C PRO A 15 -0.19 -4.58 -22.41
N LEU A 16 -1.36 -3.93 -22.38
CA LEU A 16 -2.67 -4.57 -22.35
C LEU A 16 -2.99 -5.38 -23.62
N ALA A 17 -2.23 -5.21 -24.71
CA ALA A 17 -2.44 -5.95 -25.95
C ALA A 17 -1.91 -7.40 -25.90
N PHE A 18 -1.08 -7.74 -24.91
CA PHE A 18 -0.51 -9.09 -24.71
C PHE A 18 -1.34 -9.95 -23.75
N VAL A 19 -2.40 -9.39 -23.18
CA VAL A 19 -3.23 -9.99 -22.13
C VAL A 19 -4.62 -10.29 -22.71
N PRO A 20 -5.28 -11.42 -22.36
CA PRO A 20 -6.64 -11.69 -22.82
C PRO A 20 -7.61 -10.54 -22.47
N PRO A 21 -8.61 -10.27 -23.32
CA PRO A 21 -9.46 -9.08 -23.21
C PRO A 21 -10.20 -8.95 -21.88
N ASP A 22 -10.53 -10.08 -21.25
CA ASP A 22 -11.20 -10.13 -19.94
C ASP A 22 -10.30 -9.58 -18.81
N GLU A 23 -9.01 -9.91 -18.84
CA GLU A 23 -8.02 -9.42 -17.87
C GLU A 23 -7.59 -7.96 -18.16
N ALA A 24 -7.58 -7.56 -19.44
CA ALA A 24 -7.30 -6.18 -19.85
C ALA A 24 -8.38 -5.19 -19.36
N TYR A 25 -9.64 -5.62 -19.34
CA TYR A 25 -10.74 -4.82 -18.78
C TYR A 25 -10.58 -4.66 -17.26
N GLY A 26 -10.34 -5.77 -16.54
CA GLY A 26 -10.16 -5.76 -15.09
C GLY A 26 -9.00 -4.87 -14.63
N THR A 27 -7.86 -4.94 -15.32
CA THR A 27 -6.69 -4.10 -15.01
C THR A 27 -6.96 -2.62 -15.28
N THR A 28 -7.67 -2.27 -16.36
CA THR A 28 -8.06 -0.88 -16.64
C THR A 28 -8.96 -0.31 -15.54
N VAL A 29 -9.98 -1.07 -15.11
CA VAL A 29 -10.87 -0.66 -14.02
C VAL A 29 -10.10 -0.48 -12.72
N ALA A 30 -9.21 -1.42 -12.38
CA ALA A 30 -8.37 -1.34 -11.18
C ALA A 30 -7.51 -0.07 -11.17
N LYS A 31 -6.94 0.33 -12.32
CA LYS A 31 -6.16 1.57 -12.45
C LYS A 31 -6.99 2.80 -12.11
N TYR A 32 -8.22 2.91 -12.63
CA TYR A 32 -9.10 4.04 -12.31
C TYR A 32 -9.50 4.07 -10.83
N ILE A 33 -9.82 2.93 -10.25
CA ILE A 33 -10.12 2.82 -8.81
C ILE A 33 -8.91 3.27 -7.98
N LEU A 34 -7.70 2.87 -8.37
CA LEU A 34 -6.48 3.21 -7.66
C LEU A 34 -6.20 4.71 -7.69
N VAL A 35 -6.35 5.36 -8.85
CA VAL A 35 -6.23 6.81 -9.00
C VAL A 35 -7.30 7.55 -8.18
N GLY A 36 -8.55 7.09 -8.23
CA GLY A 36 -9.64 7.66 -7.44
C GLY A 36 -9.39 7.53 -5.93
N THR A 37 -8.94 6.36 -5.48
CA THR A 37 -8.60 6.10 -4.08
C THR A 37 -7.45 6.99 -3.62
N PHE A 38 -6.43 7.19 -4.45
CA PHE A 38 -5.33 8.09 -4.15
C PHE A 38 -5.76 9.55 -4.04
N ALA A 39 -6.64 10.01 -4.94
CA ALA A 39 -7.19 11.37 -4.87
C ALA A 39 -7.99 11.59 -3.58
N VAL A 40 -8.85 10.63 -3.20
CA VAL A 40 -9.59 10.68 -1.93
C VAL A 40 -8.64 10.64 -0.74
N PHE A 41 -7.57 9.85 -0.79
CA PHE A 41 -6.58 9.77 0.27
C PHE A 41 -5.78 11.07 0.44
N ILE A 42 -5.40 11.73 -0.66
CA ILE A 42 -4.79 13.07 -0.64
C ILE A 42 -5.76 14.06 0.02
N TRP A 43 -7.01 14.05 -0.43
CA TRP A 43 -8.05 14.94 0.07
C TRP A 43 -8.24 14.79 1.58
N ASP A 44 -8.42 13.56 2.07
CA ASP A 44 -8.56 13.25 3.50
C ASP A 44 -7.30 13.67 4.27
N SER A 45 -6.11 13.38 3.74
CA SER A 45 -4.85 13.75 4.38
C SER A 45 -4.70 15.26 4.51
N LEU A 46 -5.03 16.04 3.48
CA LEU A 46 -5.02 17.52 3.54
C LEU A 46 -6.03 18.06 4.55
N HIS A 47 -7.22 17.45 4.61
CA HIS A 47 -8.28 17.90 5.51
C HIS A 47 -7.89 17.75 6.98
N TRP A 48 -7.25 16.64 7.35
CA TRP A 48 -6.83 16.36 8.73
C TRP A 48 -5.44 16.95 9.08
N LEU A 49 -4.60 17.26 8.09
CA LEU A 49 -3.23 17.75 8.30
C LEU A 49 -3.16 19.01 9.17
N TYR A 50 -4.12 19.92 9.02
CA TYR A 50 -4.15 21.16 9.79
C TYR A 50 -4.32 20.90 11.30
N GLN A 51 -5.22 19.98 11.65
CA GLN A 51 -5.46 19.61 13.05
C GLN A 51 -4.27 18.83 13.63
N ASP A 52 -3.68 17.95 12.81
CA ASP A 52 -2.50 17.17 13.17
C ASP A 52 -1.25 18.05 13.37
N TYR A 53 -1.08 19.10 12.55
CA TYR A 53 -0.02 20.10 12.71
C TYR A 53 -0.20 20.95 13.97
N LEU A 54 -1.44 21.33 14.29
CA LEU A 54 -1.77 22.06 15.51
C LEU A 54 -1.45 21.23 16.77
N LEU A 55 -1.70 19.93 16.73
CA LEU A 55 -1.36 18.97 17.80
C LEU A 55 0.16 18.81 17.98
N LEU A 56 0.94 18.76 16.88
CA LEU A 56 2.40 18.66 16.93
C LEU A 56 3.08 19.86 17.58
N PHE A 57 2.61 21.07 17.27
CA PHE A 57 3.24 22.30 17.76
C PHE A 57 2.73 22.73 19.14
N LYS A 58 1.52 22.32 19.54
CA LYS A 58 0.87 22.86 20.74
C LYS A 58 0.73 21.86 21.90
N THR A 59 1.02 20.57 21.71
CA THR A 59 0.86 19.54 22.75
C THR A 59 2.09 18.65 22.89
N ARG A 60 2.35 18.11 24.09
CA ARG A 60 3.50 17.24 24.40
C ARG A 60 3.51 16.03 23.46
N ILE A 61 4.53 15.93 22.61
CA ILE A 61 4.66 14.85 21.61
C ILE A 61 4.75 13.51 22.33
N GLY A 62 3.69 12.71 22.25
CA GLY A 62 3.69 11.33 22.73
C GLY A 62 4.27 10.38 21.67
N LEU A 63 4.78 9.23 22.12
CA LEU A 63 5.30 8.17 21.25
C LEU A 63 4.26 7.74 20.18
N SER A 64 2.98 7.68 20.56
CA SER A 64 1.87 7.39 19.64
C SER A 64 1.71 8.42 18.52
N THR A 65 2.03 9.70 18.77
CA THR A 65 1.92 10.75 17.74
C THR A 65 3.02 10.59 16.70
N ALA A 66 4.26 10.32 17.10
CA ALA A 66 5.36 10.08 16.17
C ALA A 66 5.09 8.87 15.26
N ILE A 67 4.60 7.76 15.84
CA ILE A 67 4.23 6.55 15.08
C ILE A 67 3.09 6.83 14.10
N TYR A 68 2.11 7.65 14.48
CA TYR A 68 1.01 8.05 13.61
C TYR A 68 1.51 8.77 12.35
N PHE A 69 2.38 9.78 12.50
CA PHE A 69 2.92 10.50 11.36
C PHE A 69 3.74 9.60 10.45
N LEU A 70 4.58 8.74 11.04
CA LEU A 70 5.37 7.79 10.26
C LEU A 70 4.46 6.83 9.47
N SER A 71 3.43 6.29 10.10
CA SER A 71 2.43 5.43 9.46
C SER A 71 1.73 6.14 8.29
N ARG A 72 1.36 7.41 8.47
CA ARG A 72 0.67 8.20 7.44
C ARG A 72 1.57 8.53 6.26
N ILE A 73 2.85 8.82 6.50
CA ILE A 73 3.86 9.02 5.45
C ILE A 73 4.10 7.71 4.66
N CYS A 74 4.26 6.58 5.36
CA CYS A 74 4.42 5.27 4.71
C CYS A 74 3.19 4.90 3.86
N THR A 75 1.98 5.16 4.35
CA THR A 75 0.73 4.89 3.62
C THR A 75 0.60 5.79 2.40
N PHE A 76 0.98 7.06 2.51
CA PHE A 76 1.02 7.98 1.37
C PHE A 76 2.03 7.51 0.31
N GLY A 77 3.24 7.13 0.73
CA GLY A 77 4.26 6.58 -0.16
C GLY A 77 3.80 5.30 -0.87
N PHE A 78 3.09 4.42 -0.16
CA PHE A 78 2.45 3.23 -0.74
C PHE A 78 1.42 3.61 -1.81
N ALA A 79 0.50 4.53 -1.52
CA ALA A 79 -0.57 4.92 -2.44
C ALA A 79 -0.02 5.62 -3.69
N LEU A 80 0.99 6.48 -3.53
CA LEU A 80 1.71 7.12 -4.63
C LEU A 80 2.45 6.09 -5.50
N THR A 81 3.21 5.19 -4.89
CA THR A 81 3.98 4.20 -5.64
C THR A 81 3.07 3.20 -6.36
N SER A 82 1.95 2.82 -5.73
CA SER A 82 0.94 1.95 -6.34
C SER A 82 0.27 2.62 -7.53
N THR A 83 -0.14 3.89 -7.40
CA THR A 83 -0.71 4.64 -8.53
C THR A 83 0.26 4.76 -9.69
N LEU A 84 1.53 5.09 -9.41
CA LEU A 84 2.58 5.11 -10.44
C LEU A 84 2.76 3.75 -11.10
N TYR A 85 2.71 2.66 -10.34
CA TYR A 85 2.77 1.30 -10.89
C TYR A 85 1.58 0.97 -11.80
N GLY A 86 0.40 1.47 -11.49
CA GLY A 86 -0.78 1.28 -12.33
C GLY A 86 -0.80 2.15 -13.60
N THR A 87 -0.32 3.39 -13.52
CA THR A 87 -0.53 4.40 -14.58
C THR A 87 0.68 4.66 -15.47
N ALA A 88 1.90 4.51 -14.97
CA ALA A 88 3.11 4.81 -15.72
C ALA A 88 3.72 3.55 -16.35
N PRO A 89 4.27 3.62 -17.58
CA PRO A 89 5.11 2.56 -18.12
C PRO A 89 6.43 2.56 -17.33
N LEU A 90 6.65 1.53 -16.52
CA LEU A 90 7.82 1.42 -15.66
C LEU A 90 8.83 0.42 -16.23
N VAL A 91 10.06 0.87 -16.48
CA VAL A 91 11.15 0.01 -16.99
C VAL A 91 11.65 -1.01 -15.94
N HIS A 92 11.33 -0.79 -14.66
CA HIS A 92 11.84 -1.59 -13.54
C HIS A 92 10.71 -2.01 -12.59
N CYS A 93 9.74 -2.78 -13.10
CA CYS A 93 8.60 -3.28 -12.34
C CYS A 93 9.00 -4.04 -11.06
N ALA A 94 10.06 -4.86 -11.10
CA ALA A 94 10.56 -5.57 -9.92
C ALA A 94 11.06 -4.62 -8.80
N THR A 95 11.74 -3.53 -9.17
CA THR A 95 12.25 -2.55 -8.20
C THR A 95 11.12 -1.76 -7.57
N VAL A 96 10.16 -1.32 -8.38
CA VAL A 96 8.98 -0.58 -7.90
C VAL A 96 8.13 -1.48 -7.01
N GLN A 97 7.93 -2.75 -7.37
CA GLN A 97 7.23 -3.71 -6.52
C GLN A 97 7.92 -3.90 -5.16
N LYS A 98 9.26 -3.97 -5.12
CA LYS A 98 10.02 -4.04 -3.85
C LYS A 98 9.80 -2.79 -3.00
N ILE A 99 9.75 -1.61 -3.61
CA ILE A 99 9.46 -0.35 -2.89
C ILE A 99 8.04 -0.37 -2.32
N ILE A 100 7.04 -0.80 -3.10
CA ILE A 100 5.66 -0.96 -2.64
C ILE A 100 5.59 -1.93 -1.45
N ASN A 101 6.27 -3.08 -1.56
CA ASN A 101 6.35 -4.08 -0.49
C ASN A 101 7.03 -3.50 0.77
N GLY A 102 8.03 -2.63 0.63
CA GLY A 102 8.66 -1.94 1.77
C GLY A 102 7.71 -0.94 2.45
N PHE A 103 6.93 -0.18 1.68
CA PHE A 103 5.95 0.74 2.25
C PHE A 103 4.80 -0.01 2.95
N ILE A 104 4.33 -1.12 2.39
CA ILE A 104 3.26 -1.91 3.04
C ILE A 104 3.77 -2.61 4.30
N LEU A 105 5.01 -3.11 4.28
CA LEU A 105 5.69 -3.71 5.42
C LEU A 105 5.84 -2.73 6.58
N SER A 106 5.96 -1.43 6.31
CA SER A 106 6.07 -0.41 7.37
C SER A 106 4.71 0.13 7.80
N ALA A 107 3.82 0.46 6.86
CA ALA A 107 2.54 1.09 7.14
C ALA A 107 1.64 0.23 8.04
N ILE A 108 1.45 -1.05 7.70
CA ILE A 108 0.52 -1.98 8.39
C ILE A 108 0.92 -2.25 9.85
N PRO A 109 2.17 -2.61 10.18
CA PRO A 109 2.52 -2.84 11.57
C PRO A 109 2.59 -1.55 12.37
N LEU A 110 2.87 -0.38 11.76
CA LEU A 110 2.80 0.91 12.44
C LEU A 110 1.35 1.29 12.81
N THR A 111 0.39 1.13 11.90
CA THR A 111 -1.04 1.35 12.23
C THR A 111 -1.52 0.40 13.32
N SER A 112 -1.12 -0.87 13.23
CA SER A 112 -1.50 -1.91 14.19
C SER A 112 -0.87 -1.66 15.56
N PHE A 113 0.39 -1.23 15.60
CA PHE A 113 1.07 -0.86 16.83
C PHE A 113 0.44 0.38 17.48
N LEU A 114 0.00 1.34 16.67
CA LEU A 114 -0.70 2.52 17.16
C LEU A 114 -2.06 2.15 17.79
N PHE A 115 -2.79 1.23 17.18
CA PHE A 115 -4.02 0.69 17.77
C PHE A 115 -3.73 0.01 19.12
N PHE A 116 -2.66 -0.79 19.18
CA PHE A 116 -2.20 -1.40 20.43
C PHE A 116 -1.87 -0.36 21.49
N LEU A 117 -1.12 0.71 21.17
CA LEU A 117 -0.79 1.77 22.13
C LEU A 117 -2.04 2.46 22.68
N ARG A 118 -3.05 2.72 21.83
CA ARG A 118 -4.33 3.32 22.26
C ARG A 118 -5.09 2.37 23.19
N VAL A 119 -5.18 1.09 22.84
CA VAL A 119 -5.83 0.06 23.68
C VAL A 119 -5.08 -0.09 25.00
N HIS A 120 -3.74 -0.13 24.99
CA HIS A 120 -2.92 -0.21 26.20
C HIS A 120 -3.18 0.98 27.14
N ALA A 121 -3.29 2.19 26.59
CA ALA A 121 -3.58 3.38 27.37
C ALA A 121 -4.97 3.32 28.05
N ILE A 122 -5.97 2.75 27.37
CA ILE A 122 -7.35 2.61 27.89
C ILE A 122 -7.45 1.46 28.91
N PHE A 123 -6.83 0.32 28.61
CA PHE A 123 -6.94 -0.92 29.41
C PHE A 123 -5.76 -1.12 30.36
N ASN A 124 -5.16 -0.02 30.85
CA ASN A 124 -3.94 -0.01 31.69
C ASN A 124 -3.99 -0.94 32.93
N ARG A 125 -5.17 -1.43 33.32
CA ARG A 125 -5.39 -2.32 34.46
C ARG A 125 -5.46 -3.82 34.11
N ASN A 126 -5.68 -4.22 32.84
CA ASN A 126 -5.81 -5.62 32.44
C ASN A 126 -4.66 -6.09 31.52
N LYS A 127 -3.65 -6.73 32.12
CA LYS A 127 -2.42 -7.20 31.45
C LYS A 127 -2.70 -8.27 30.38
N TYR A 128 -3.77 -9.05 30.53
CA TYR A 128 -4.13 -10.11 29.58
C TYR A 128 -4.58 -9.55 28.23
N VAL A 129 -5.38 -8.48 28.25
CA VAL A 129 -5.86 -7.81 27.03
C VAL A 129 -4.69 -7.21 26.27
N SER A 130 -3.81 -6.50 26.97
CA SER A 130 -2.59 -5.94 26.38
C SER A 130 -1.70 -7.03 25.74
N GLY A 131 -1.45 -8.14 26.44
CA GLY A 131 -0.67 -9.25 25.90
C GLY A 131 -1.29 -9.86 24.64
N ALA A 132 -2.61 -10.06 24.61
CA ALA A 132 -3.32 -10.59 23.44
C ALA A 132 -3.17 -9.67 22.20
N PHE A 133 -3.32 -8.36 22.37
CA PHE A 133 -3.13 -7.41 21.27
C PHE A 133 -1.68 -7.34 20.79
N PHE A 134 -0.71 -7.51 21.69
CA PHE A 134 0.70 -7.57 21.30
C PHE A 134 1.03 -8.82 20.47
N ILE A 135 0.45 -9.98 20.84
CA ILE A 135 0.59 -11.22 20.04
C ILE A 135 -0.05 -11.06 18.66
N LEU A 136 -1.24 -10.45 18.59
CA LEU A 136 -1.89 -10.15 17.32
C LEU A 136 -1.02 -9.24 16.44
N TRP A 137 -0.39 -8.23 17.04
CA TRP A 137 0.56 -7.35 16.34
C TRP A 137 1.78 -8.11 15.78
N LEU A 138 2.36 -9.04 16.55
CA LEU A 138 3.45 -9.90 16.06
C LEU A 138 2.99 -10.79 14.90
N GLY A 139 1.76 -11.31 14.95
CA GLY A 139 1.17 -12.07 13.84
C GLY A 139 1.06 -11.24 12.56
N ILE A 140 0.64 -9.98 12.67
CA ILE A 140 0.56 -9.05 11.54
C ILE A 140 1.95 -8.75 10.98
N LEU A 141 2.95 -8.55 11.84
CA LEU A 141 4.33 -8.38 11.42
C LEU A 141 4.87 -9.59 10.66
N ALA A 142 4.65 -10.79 11.19
CA ALA A 142 5.07 -12.03 10.55
C ALA A 142 4.41 -12.19 9.17
N PHE A 143 3.11 -11.91 9.07
CA PHE A 143 2.38 -11.95 7.81
C PHE A 143 2.94 -10.94 6.79
N CYS A 144 3.21 -9.70 7.21
CA CYS A 144 3.78 -8.68 6.32
C CYS A 144 5.19 -9.08 5.83
N LEU A 145 6.01 -9.69 6.70
CA LEU A 145 7.33 -10.22 6.31
C LEU A 145 7.20 -11.37 5.29
N SER A 146 6.21 -12.25 5.47
CA SER A 146 5.94 -13.30 4.49
C SER A 146 5.53 -12.74 3.13
N LEU A 147 4.69 -11.70 3.10
CA LEU A 147 4.24 -11.07 1.84
C LEU A 147 5.40 -10.52 1.00
N VAL A 148 6.41 -9.94 1.65
CA VAL A 148 7.59 -9.41 0.95
C VAL A 148 8.35 -10.49 0.18
N ASN A 149 8.36 -11.71 0.72
CA ASN A 149 9.04 -12.86 0.09
C ASN A 149 8.19 -13.54 -0.99
N VAL A 150 6.86 -13.41 -0.93
CA VAL A 150 5.94 -14.08 -1.85
C VAL A 150 5.67 -13.24 -3.10
N ILE A 151 5.63 -11.91 -2.96
CA ILE A 151 5.23 -11.02 -4.06
C ILE A 151 6.46 -10.54 -4.82
N GLU A 152 6.71 -11.15 -5.97
CA GLU A 152 7.70 -10.68 -6.95
C GLU A 152 7.00 -10.06 -8.17
N GLY A 153 7.49 -8.91 -8.64
CA GLY A 153 6.98 -8.26 -9.83
C GLY A 153 7.53 -8.93 -11.10
N ILE A 154 6.64 -9.48 -11.92
CA ILE A 154 6.96 -10.05 -13.24
C ILE A 154 6.57 -9.06 -14.34
N ASN A 155 7.36 -9.01 -15.42
CA ASN A 155 7.05 -8.19 -16.59
C ASN A 155 6.04 -8.91 -17.49
N PHE A 156 5.17 -8.15 -18.17
CA PHE A 156 4.16 -8.71 -19.06
C PHE A 156 4.75 -9.03 -20.44
N GLY A 157 5.22 -10.26 -20.65
CA GLY A 157 5.78 -10.68 -21.95
C GLY A 157 7.22 -10.20 -22.16
N PRO A 158 7.69 -9.99 -23.41
CA PRO A 158 9.07 -9.59 -23.71
C PRO A 158 9.32 -8.08 -23.51
N THR A 159 8.37 -7.33 -22.94
CA THR A 159 8.51 -5.89 -22.70
C THR A 159 9.33 -5.63 -21.45
N ASP A 160 10.12 -4.56 -21.48
CA ASP A 160 10.86 -4.06 -20.31
C ASP A 160 9.95 -3.41 -19.25
N TYR A 161 8.62 -3.48 -19.42
CA TYR A 161 7.59 -2.89 -18.56
C TYR A 161 6.45 -3.86 -18.29
#